data_AF-A0A519VNN1-F1
#
_entry.id   AF-A0A519VNN1-F1
#
_cell.length_a   1.000
_cell.length_b   1.000
_cell.length_c   1.000
_cell.angle_alpha   90.00
_cell.angle_beta   90.00
_cell.angle_gamma   90.00
#
_symmetry.space_group_name_H-M   'P 1'
#
loop_
_entity.id
_entity.type
_entity.pdbx_description
1 polymer ?
#
loop_
_entity_poly.entity_id
_entity_poly.type
_entity_poly.pdbx_seq_one_letter_code
_entity_poly.pdbx_strand_id
1 'polypeptide(L)' 'LHGGGGGKVVAPVPAHRVINRLGQLTGRHHFPTPTAMQERLEAEGVRVEGGDTVVDFDQLFWDPGKELV' A
#
# COMPACT_ATOMS: atom_id res chain seq x y z
N LEU A 1 21.53 31.88 19.40
CA LEU A 1 20.39 31.12 19.95
C LEU A 1 19.18 31.35 19.07
N HIS A 2 18.87 30.43 18.15
CA HIS A 2 17.55 30.30 17.55
C HIS A 2 17.30 28.80 17.40
N GLY A 3 16.58 28.25 18.38
CA GLY A 3 16.03 26.91 18.30
C GLY A 3 14.81 26.91 17.38
N GLY A 4 14.65 25.86 16.60
CA GLY A 4 13.45 25.58 15.83
C GLY A 4 13.38 24.08 15.63
N GLY A 5 12.47 23.44 16.37
CA GLY A 5 12.39 21.98 16.49
C GLY A 5 12.26 21.27 15.14
N GLY A 6 13.09 20.26 14.95
CA GLY A 6 12.97 19.31 13.85
C GLY A 6 11.69 18.51 14.00
N GLY A 7 10.60 19.00 13.42
CA GLY A 7 9.38 18.21 13.24
C GLY A 7 9.75 16.96 12.45
N LYS A 8 9.48 15.78 13.01
CA LYS A 8 9.56 14.52 12.25
C LYS A 8 8.72 14.71 10.98
N VAL A 9 9.37 14.72 9.83
CA VAL A 9 8.69 14.57 8.54
C VAL A 9 8.12 13.15 8.57
N VAL A 10 6.85 13.02 8.97
CA VAL A 10 6.17 11.73 8.93
C VAL A 10 5.94 11.44 7.46
N ALA A 11 6.68 10.49 6.91
CA ALA A 11 6.46 10.03 5.54
C ALA A 11 4.98 9.62 5.39
N PRO A 12 4.34 9.93 4.25
CA PRO A 12 2.96 9.52 4.01
C PRO A 12 2.83 8.00 4.22
N VAL A 13 1.79 7.59 4.95
CA VAL A 13 1.50 6.17 5.16
C VAL A 13 1.21 5.51 3.80
N PRO A 14 1.84 4.38 3.46
CA PRO A 14 1.62 3.69 2.18
C PRO A 14 0.30 2.93 2.17
N ALA A 15 -0.81 3.66 2.21
CA ALA A 15 -2.17 3.12 2.32
C ALA A 15 -2.56 2.20 1.15
N HIS A 16 -1.88 2.31 -0.01
CA HIS A 16 -2.13 1.45 -1.17
C HIS A 16 -1.72 0.00 -0.93
N ARG A 17 -0.88 -0.28 0.07
CA ARG A 17 -0.52 -1.65 0.49
C ARG A 17 -1.59 -2.33 1.33
N VAL A 18 -2.61 -1.59 1.78
CA VAL A 18 -3.70 -2.15 2.59
C VAL A 18 -4.78 -2.71 1.65
N ILE A 19 -4.70 -4.01 1.41
CA ILE A 19 -5.59 -4.77 0.52
C ILE A 19 -6.43 -5.73 1.38
N ASN A 20 -7.65 -6.04 0.94
CA ASN A 20 -8.51 -6.98 1.67
C ASN A 20 -8.01 -8.44 1.51
N ARG A 21 -8.55 -9.37 2.31
CA ARG A 21 -8.14 -10.79 2.29
C ARG A 21 -8.36 -11.51 0.94
N LEU A 22 -9.16 -10.92 0.04
CA LEU A 22 -9.46 -11.48 -1.28
C LEU A 22 -8.54 -10.90 -2.36
N GLY A 23 -7.54 -10.09 -2.00
CA GLY A 23 -6.67 -9.40 -2.95
C GLY A 23 -7.35 -8.21 -3.65
N GLN A 24 -8.55 -7.79 -3.24
CA GLN A 24 -9.30 -6.76 -3.95
C GLN A 24 -8.97 -5.35 -3.44
N LEU A 25 -8.84 -4.41 -4.38
CA LEU A 25 -8.55 -2.99 -4.16
C LEU A 25 -9.76 -2.20 -3.64
N THR A 26 -10.47 -2.70 -2.62
CA THR A 26 -11.67 -2.03 -2.08
C THR A 26 -11.39 -0.65 -1.50
N GLY A 27 -10.13 -0.39 -1.08
CA GLY A 27 -9.68 0.92 -0.61
C GLY A 27 -9.54 1.98 -1.71
N ARG A 28 -9.61 1.61 -3.00
CA ARG A 28 -9.39 2.52 -4.15
C ARG A 28 -10.27 3.77 -4.12
N HIS A 29 -11.46 3.70 -3.53
CA HIS A 29 -12.40 4.81 -3.42
C HIS A 29 -11.88 5.97 -2.55
N HIS A 30 -10.86 5.75 -1.73
CA HIS A 30 -10.20 6.78 -0.94
C HIS A 30 -9.03 7.46 -1.66
N PHE A 31 -8.70 7.02 -2.88
CA PHE A 31 -7.64 7.60 -3.68
C PHE A 31 -8.17 8.71 -4.61
N PRO A 32 -7.32 9.64 -5.05
CA PRO A 32 -7.73 10.77 -5.89
C PRO A 32 -8.36 10.37 -7.23
N THR A 33 -7.98 9.20 -7.76
CA THR A 33 -8.53 8.64 -9.00
C THR A 33 -8.87 7.17 -8.79
N PRO A 34 -9.78 6.59 -9.61
CA PRO A 34 -10.10 5.16 -9.54
C PRO A 34 -8.91 4.23 -9.77
N THR A 35 -7.87 4.69 -10.47
CA THR A 35 -6.68 3.91 -10.84
C THR A 35 -5.48 4.16 -9.93
N ALA A 36 -5.48 5.22 -9.12
CA ALA A 36 -4.31 5.62 -8.34
C ALA A 36 -3.83 4.55 -7.33
N MET A 37 -4.72 3.73 -6.78
CA MET A 37 -4.31 2.61 -5.92
C MET A 37 -3.59 1.52 -6.72
N GLN A 38 -4.11 1.18 -7.90
CA GLN A 38 -3.51 0.22 -8.81
C GLN A 38 -2.13 0.70 -9.30
N GLU A 39 -2.04 1.93 -9.81
CA GLU A 39 -0.81 2.52 -10.33
C GLU A 39 0.33 2.51 -9.30
N ARG A 40 0.01 2.78 -8.02
CA ARG A 40 1.00 2.74 -6.93
C ARG A 40 1.47 1.33 -6.61
N LEU A 41 0.58 0.34 -6.69
CA LEU A 41 0.93 -1.08 -6.50
C LEU A 41 1.79 -1.58 -7.66
N GLU A 42 1.42 -1.26 -8.90
CA GLU A 42 2.17 -1.61 -10.11
C GLU A 42 3.56 -0.97 -10.13
N ALA A 43 3.68 0.28 -9.66
CA ALA A 43 4.97 0.96 -9.49
C ALA A 43 5.89 0.27 -8.48
N GLU A 44 5.33 -0.51 -7.54
CA GLU A 44 6.08 -1.35 -6.59
C GLU A 44 6.28 -2.79 -7.10
N GLY A 45 5.84 -3.10 -8.32
CA GLY A 45 5.95 -4.43 -8.93
C GLY A 45 4.82 -5.40 -8.57
N VAL A 46 3.77 -4.93 -7.90
CA VAL A 46 2.58 -5.74 -7.60
C VAL A 46 1.66 -5.77 -8.81
N ARG A 47 1.40 -6.97 -9.35
CA ARG A 47 0.53 -7.16 -10.51
C ARG A 47 -0.95 -7.10 -10.11
N VAL A 48 -1.75 -6.36 -10.87
CA VAL A 48 -3.21 -6.27 -10.70
C VAL A 48 -3.90 -6.76 -11.99
N GLU A 49 -4.89 -7.64 -11.83
CA GLU A 49 -5.74 -8.16 -12.91
C GLU A 49 -7.21 -7.75 -12.70
N GLY A 50 -7.98 -7.72 -13.78
CA GLY A 50 -9.39 -7.29 -13.75
C GLY A 50 -9.61 -5.82 -13.38
N GLY A 51 -8.52 -5.05 -13.19
CA GLY A 51 -8.54 -3.65 -12.76
C GLY A 51 -8.63 -3.45 -11.24
N ASP A 52 -8.72 -4.52 -10.45
CA ASP A 52 -8.89 -4.39 -9.00
C ASP A 52 -8.51 -5.58 -8.14
N THR A 53 -7.91 -6.62 -8.72
CA THR A 53 -7.54 -7.82 -7.97
C THR A 53 -6.04 -8.06 -8.10
N VAL A 54 -5.34 -8.07 -6.96
CA VAL A 54 -3.91 -8.39 -6.90
C VAL A 54 -3.68 -9.87 -7.20
N VAL A 55 -2.75 -10.14 -8.10
CA VAL A 55 -2.34 -11.50 -8.49
C VAL A 55 -1.32 -12.03 -7.47
N ASP A 56 -1.31 -13.34 -7.25
CA ASP A 56 -0.37 -14.01 -6.34
C ASP A 56 -0.38 -13.42 -4.90
N PHE A 57 -1.55 -12.94 -4.45
CA PHE A 57 -1.70 -12.27 -3.15
C PHE A 57 -1.19 -13.14 -1.97
N ASP A 58 -1.37 -14.46 -2.04
CA ASP A 58 -0.88 -15.41 -1.03
C ASP A 58 0.65 -15.40 -0.88
N GLN A 59 1.39 -15.08 -1.96
CA GLN A 59 2.85 -14.97 -1.95
C GLN A 59 3.35 -13.60 -1.46
N LEU A 60 2.47 -12.59 -1.51
CA LEU A 60 2.74 -11.21 -1.09
C LEU A 60 2.24 -10.92 0.33
N PHE A 61 1.63 -11.90 1.00
CA PHE A 61 1.10 -11.75 2.34
C PHE A 61 2.24 -11.61 3.35
N TRP A 62 2.35 -10.42 3.95
CA TRP A 62 3.31 -10.13 5.00
C TRP A 62 2.80 -10.63 6.36
N ASP A 63 3.56 -11.53 7.00
CA ASP A 63 3.23 -12.08 8.32
C ASP A 63 4.26 -11.61 9.37
N PRO A 64 3.93 -10.61 10.21
CA PRO A 64 4.86 -10.10 11.22
C PRO A 64 5.33 -11.16 12.20
N GLY A 65 4.52 -12.18 12.47
CA GLY A 65 4.87 -13.25 13.41
C GLY A 65 5.89 -14.24 12.84
N LYS A 66 6.01 -14.32 11.51
CA LYS A 66 7.02 -15.13 10.82
C LYS A 66 8.26 -14.34 10.44
N GLU A 67 8.10 -13.06 10.11
CA GLU A 67 9.15 -12.26 9.49
C GLU A 67 9.94 -11.37 10.45
N LEU A 68 9.46 -11.15 11.69
CA LEU A 68 10.12 -10.30 12.70
C LEU A 68 10.70 -11.09 13.90
N VAL A 69 10.97 -12.39 13.72
CA VAL A 69 11.60 -13.26 14.74
C VAL A 69 13.06 -12.90 15.02
#